data_AF-H0PZ97-F1
#
_entry.id   AF-H0PZ97-F1
#
_cell.length_a   1.000
_cell.length_b   1.000
_cell.length_c   1.000
_cell.angle_alpha   90.00
_cell.angle_beta   90.00
_cell.angle_gamma   90.00
#
_symmetry.space_group_name_H-M   'P 1'
#
loop_
_entity.id
_entity.type
_entity.pdbx_description
1 polymer ?
#
loop_
_entity_poly.entity_id
_entity_poly.type
_entity_poly.pdbx_seq_one_letter_code
_entity_poly.pdbx_strand_id
1 'polypeptide(L)' 'MATQVLDRKRCVSCNRWGGKRKPGSAAGEVEYDEHDDKGECIEGPWHGSLRSPRNACGQWVLWVELKTPEG' A
#
# COMPACT_ATOMS: atom_id res chain seq x y z
N MET A 1 9.32 -11.38 -4.09
CA MET A 1 8.12 -11.01 -3.29
C MET A 1 8.62 -10.38 -2.02
N ALA A 2 8.22 -9.14 -1.77
CA ALA A 2 8.64 -8.35 -0.62
C ALA A 2 7.46 -8.05 0.29
N THR A 3 7.75 -7.88 1.58
CA THR A 3 6.74 -7.57 2.61
C THR A 3 6.97 -6.18 3.18
N GLN A 4 5.90 -5.43 3.42
CA GLN A 4 5.93 -4.11 4.04
C GLN A 4 4.95 -4.05 5.22
N VAL A 5 5.47 -3.65 6.37
CA VAL A 5 4.66 -3.41 7.58
C VAL A 5 3.94 -2.06 7.53
N LEU A 6 2.74 -2.01 8.12
CA LEU A 6 1.88 -0.81 8.20
C LEU A 6 2.53 0.38 8.89
N ASP A 7 3.37 0.14 9.91
CA ASP A 7 4.00 1.17 10.74
C ASP A 7 4.72 2.26 9.92
N ARG A 8 5.27 1.85 8.76
CA ARG A 8 5.98 2.76 7.85
C ARG A 8 5.06 3.65 7.00
N LYS A 9 3.74 3.44 7.03
CA LYS A 9 2.71 4.23 6.31
C LYS A 9 3.06 4.53 4.85
N ARG A 10 3.51 3.50 4.13
CA ARG A 10 3.96 3.61 2.74
C ARG A 10 2.80 3.48 1.75
N CYS A 11 3.04 3.87 0.50
CA CYS A 11 2.06 3.75 -0.59
C CYS A 11 1.50 2.32 -0.71
N VAL A 12 2.33 1.29 -0.58
CA VAL A 12 1.87 -0.10 -0.68
C VAL A 12 0.86 -0.52 0.38
N SER A 13 0.80 0.16 1.52
CA SER A 13 -0.25 -0.04 2.52
C SER A 13 -1.33 1.04 2.52
N CYS A 14 -1.27 1.96 1.54
CA CYS A 14 -2.22 3.06 1.41
C CYS A 14 -3.42 2.66 0.54
N ASN A 15 -4.65 2.93 0.97
CA ASN A 15 -5.85 2.67 0.19
C ASN A 15 -5.84 3.33 -1.19
N ARG A 16 -5.13 4.46 -1.30
CA ARG A 16 -5.06 5.29 -2.50
C ARG A 16 -4.01 4.85 -3.52
N TRP A 17 -3.33 3.74 -3.30
CA TRP A 17 -2.33 3.21 -4.22
C TRP A 17 -2.90 2.00 -4.97
N GLY A 18 -2.92 2.08 -6.29
CA GLY A 18 -3.53 1.08 -7.19
C GLY A 18 -2.56 0.04 -7.74
N GLY A 19 -1.38 -0.13 -7.14
CA GLY A 19 -0.43 -1.15 -7.55
C GLY A 19 -0.83 -2.54 -7.06
N LYS A 20 -0.24 -3.58 -7.67
CA LYS A 20 -0.49 -4.97 -7.28
C LYS A 20 0.06 -5.24 -5.88
N ARG A 21 -0.80 -5.76 -5.02
CA ARG A 21 -0.48 -6.13 -3.64
C ARG A 21 -1.51 -7.10 -3.09
N LYS A 22 -1.16 -7.78 -2.00
CA LYS A 22 -2.04 -8.64 -1.22
C LYS A 22 -1.76 -8.47 0.27
N PRO A 23 -2.74 -8.74 1.16
CA PRO A 23 -2.46 -8.86 2.59
C PRO A 23 -1.35 -9.88 2.83
N GLY A 24 -0.44 -9.58 3.75
CA GLY A 24 0.63 -10.49 4.16
C GLY A 24 0.15 -11.58 5.11
N SER A 25 1.09 -12.45 5.50
CA SER A 25 0.79 -13.57 6.41
C SER A 25 0.49 -13.13 7.84
N ALA A 26 0.97 -11.96 8.26
CA ALA A 26 0.65 -11.38 9.55
C ALA A 26 -0.26 -10.14 9.43
N ALA A 27 -0.98 -9.85 10.51
CA ALA A 27 -1.82 -8.67 10.59
C ALA A 27 -0.98 -7.39 10.40
N GLY A 28 -1.44 -6.50 9.52
CA GLY A 28 -0.73 -5.26 9.23
C GLY A 28 0.51 -5.44 8.35
N GLU A 29 0.58 -6.52 7.58
CA GLU A 29 1.57 -6.70 6.53
C GLU A 29 0.94 -6.63 5.15
N VAL A 30 1.72 -6.14 4.18
CA VAL A 30 1.37 -6.17 2.77
C VAL A 30 2.48 -6.82 1.99
N GLU A 31 2.14 -7.80 1.18
CA GLU A 31 3.04 -8.41 0.21
C GLU A 31 2.85 -7.79 -1.18
N TYR A 32 3.97 -7.58 -1.87
CA TYR A 32 4.00 -7.07 -3.24
C TYR A 32 5.15 -7.69 -4.03
N ASP A 33 5.05 -7.65 -5.36
CA ASP A 33 6.16 -8.01 -6.24
C ASP A 33 7.09 -6.81 -6.38
N GLU A 34 8.38 -6.98 -6.08
CA GLU A 34 9.38 -5.91 -6.19
C GLU A 34 9.81 -5.64 -7.65
N HIS A 35 9.47 -6.54 -8.57
CA HIS A 35 9.75 -6.39 -10.00
C HIS A 35 8.57 -5.80 -10.79
N ASP A 36 7.37 -5.78 -10.20
CA ASP A 36 6.15 -5.17 -10.75
C ASP A 36 5.49 -4.30 -9.66
N ASP A 37 6.31 -3.40 -9.11
CA ASP A 37 6.03 -2.69 -7.86
C ASP A 37 5.41 -1.31 -8.07
N LYS A 38 5.11 -0.89 -9.30
CA LYS A 38 4.58 0.45 -9.55
C LYS A 38 3.06 0.44 -9.57
N GLY A 39 2.48 1.36 -8.81
CA GLY A 39 1.04 1.60 -8.77
C GLY A 39 0.72 3.06 -8.98
N GLU A 40 -0.36 3.35 -9.70
CA GLU A 40 -0.88 4.70 -9.78
C GLU A 40 -1.45 5.14 -8.42
N CYS A 41 -1.18 6.38 -8.02
CA CYS A 41 -1.91 6.99 -6.91
C CYS A 41 -3.29 7.42 -7.42
N ILE A 42 -4.35 6.77 -6.96
CA ILE A 42 -5.73 7.01 -7.43
C ILE A 42 -6.38 8.18 -6.70
N GLU A 43 -5.78 8.70 -5.62
CA GLU A 43 -6.27 9.85 -4.86
C GLU A 43 -5.13 10.51 -4.08
N GLY A 44 -5.18 11.83 -3.83
CA GLY A 44 -4.20 12.56 -3.02
C GLY A 44 -3.19 13.39 -3.83
N PRO A 45 -2.02 13.77 -3.25
CA PRO A 45 -1.13 14.78 -3.82
C PRO A 45 -0.44 14.36 -5.12
N TRP A 46 -0.44 13.05 -5.40
CA TRP A 46 0.17 12.45 -6.59
C TRP A 46 -0.86 11.77 -7.47
N HIS A 47 -2.14 12.17 -7.39
CA HIS A 47 -3.21 11.61 -8.20
C HIS A 47 -2.80 11.50 -9.69
N GLY A 48 -2.99 10.32 -10.29
CA GLY A 48 -2.61 10.03 -11.68
C GLY A 48 -1.12 9.77 -11.91
N SER A 49 -0.28 9.72 -10.87
CA SER A 49 1.15 9.44 -10.99
C SER A 49 1.50 8.02 -10.53
N LEU A 50 2.41 7.37 -11.25
CA LEU A 50 3.01 6.10 -10.84
C LEU A 50 3.97 6.29 -9.65
N ARG A 51 3.80 5.46 -8.62
CA ARG A 51 4.60 5.48 -7.39
C ARG A 51 5.02 4.08 -6.99
N SER A 52 6.25 3.99 -6.50
CA SER A 52 6.81 2.79 -5.91
C SER A 52 6.18 2.52 -4.53
N PRO A 53 6.21 1.27 -4.07
CA PRO A 53 5.48 0.82 -2.88
C PRO A 53 6.05 1.46 -1.62
N ARG A 54 7.33 1.86 -1.66
CA ARG A 54 8.09 2.49 -0.57
C ARG A 54 7.93 4.02 -0.52
N ASN A 55 7.25 4.65 -1.47
CA ASN A 55 6.98 6.09 -1.39
C ASN A 55 6.00 6.40 -0.24
N ALA A 56 5.98 7.65 0.20
CA ALA A 56 5.02 8.16 1.16
C ALA A 56 4.67 9.62 0.80
N CYS A 57 3.41 9.91 0.54
CA CYS A 57 2.92 11.25 0.19
C CYS A 57 2.51 12.08 1.41
N GLY A 58 2.60 11.52 2.62
CA GLY A 58 2.15 12.16 3.87
C GLY A 58 0.63 12.10 4.11
N GLN A 59 -0.19 11.78 3.10
CA GLN A 59 -1.64 11.62 3.21
C GLN A 59 -2.05 10.13 3.18
N TRP A 60 -1.35 9.31 3.97
CA TRP A 60 -1.58 7.87 4.04
C TRP A 60 -2.96 7.55 4.64
N VAL A 61 -3.67 6.60 4.03
CA VAL A 61 -4.96 6.08 4.49
C VAL A 61 -4.85 4.57 4.52
N LEU A 62 -5.22 3.92 5.63
CA LEU A 62 -5.15 2.47 5.76
C LEU A 62 -5.88 1.76 4.61
N TRP A 63 -5.19 0.86 3.93
CA TRP A 63 -5.80 0.00 2.92
C TRP A 63 -6.89 -0.88 3.53
N VAL A 64 -8.08 -0.85 2.93
CA VAL A 64 -9.28 -1.49 3.48
C VAL A 64 -9.14 -3.00 3.68
N GLU A 65 -8.38 -3.69 2.83
CA GLU A 65 -8.15 -5.14 2.92
C GLU A 65 -7.35 -5.56 4.17
N LEU A 66 -6.72 -4.60 4.85
CA LEU A 66 -5.98 -4.84 6.10
C LEU A 66 -6.80 -4.53 7.34
N LYS A 67 -8.02 -4.01 7.19
CA LYS A 67 -8.94 -3.88 8.32
C LYS A 67 -9.39 -5.28 8.71
N THR A 68 -8.98 -5.73 9.89
CA THR A 68 -9.60 -6.90 10.51
C THR A 68 -11.09 -6.61 10.64
N PRO A 69 -12.01 -7.53 10.27
CA PRO A 69 -13.41 -7.37 10.63
C PRO A 69 -13.48 -7.20 12.14
N GLU A 70 -14.06 -6.09 12.59
CA GLU A 70 -14.40 -5.91 14.01
C GLU A 70 -15.32 -7.08 14.37
N GLY A 71 -14.84 -7.91 15.32
CA GLY A 71 -15.54 -9.10 15.78
C GLY A 71 -16.84 -8.78 16.51
#